data_AF-A0A972QVA4-F1
#
_entry.id   AF-A0A972QVA4-F1
#
_cell.length_a   1.000
_cell.length_b   1.000
_cell.length_c   1.000
_cell.angle_alpha   90.00
_cell.angle_beta   90.00
_cell.angle_gamma   90.00
#
_symmetry.space_group_name_H-M   'P 1'
#
loop_
_entity.id
_entity.type
_entity.pdbx_description
1 polymer ?
#
loop_
_entity_poly.entity_id
_entity_poly.type
_entity_poly.pdbx_seq_one_letter_code
_entity_poly.pdbx_strand_id
1 'polypeptide(L)' 'MRTKKADKSTWVIGGTTLIGIGVGFIFLQTSALLFVASILIGLGLGLVITSIISNKKGE' A
#
# COMPACT_ATOMS: atom_id res chain seq x y z
N MET A 1 -9.21 22.07 -11.53
CA MET A 1 -9.40 20.61 -11.38
C MET A 1 -8.03 19.91 -11.34
N ARG A 2 -7.44 19.67 -10.16
CA ARG A 2 -6.10 19.05 -9.99
C ARG A 2 -6.19 17.52 -9.80
N THR A 3 -6.98 16.83 -10.62
CA THR A 3 -7.36 15.42 -10.37
C THR A 3 -6.24 14.41 -10.67
N LYS A 4 -5.51 14.53 -11.78
CA LYS A 4 -4.57 13.48 -12.25
C LYS A 4 -3.42 13.08 -11.31
N LYS A 5 -3.01 13.91 -10.34
CA LYS A 5 -1.88 13.59 -9.43
C LYS A 5 -2.34 12.79 -8.21
N ALA A 6 -3.49 13.14 -7.62
CA ALA A 6 -4.02 12.49 -6.43
C ALA A 6 -4.48 11.06 -6.75
N ASP A 7 -5.08 10.86 -7.93
CA ASP A 7 -5.63 9.57 -8.35
C ASP A 7 -4.56 8.47 -8.38
N LYS A 8 -3.35 8.78 -8.86
CA LYS A 8 -2.27 7.77 -9.00
C LYS A 8 -1.67 7.37 -7.65
N SER A 9 -1.46 8.32 -6.76
CA SER A 9 -0.92 8.09 -5.42
C SER A 9 -1.90 7.29 -4.55
N THR A 10 -3.17 7.71 -4.54
CA THR A 10 -4.24 7.00 -3.82
C THR A 10 -4.44 5.58 -4.35
N TRP A 11 -4.36 5.40 -5.68
CA TRP A 11 -4.47 4.07 -6.29
C TRP A 11 -3.30 3.15 -5.94
N VAL A 12 -2.08 3.69 -5.80
CA VAL A 12 -0.91 2.92 -5.34
C VAL A 12 -1.09 2.45 -3.91
N ILE A 13 -1.50 3.32 -2.98
CA ILE A 13 -1.75 2.93 -1.58
C ILE A 13 -2.85 1.88 -1.50
N GLY A 14 -3.95 2.09 -2.24
CA GLY A 14 -5.06 1.13 -2.29
C GLY A 14 -4.63 -0.23 -2.85
N GLY A 15 -3.84 -0.23 -3.92
CA GLY A 15 -3.33 -1.45 -4.56
C GLY A 15 -2.38 -2.24 -3.66
N THR A 16 -1.39 -1.59 -3.04
CA THR A 16 -0.44 -2.29 -2.16
C THR A 16 -1.10 -2.79 -0.87
N THR A 17 -2.10 -2.07 -0.35
CA THR A 17 -2.89 -2.50 0.81
C THR A 17 -3.74 -3.73 0.48
N LEU A 18 -4.40 -3.74 -0.69
CA LEU A 18 -5.15 -4.92 -1.15
C LEU A 18 -4.25 -6.14 -1.36
N ILE A 19 -3.04 -5.95 -1.88
CA ILE A 19 -2.04 -7.03 -2.00
C ILE A 19 -1.64 -7.52 -0.60
N GLY A 20 -1.36 -6.62 0.34
CA GLY A 20 -1.05 -6.99 1.73
C GLY A 20 -2.17 -7.79 2.40
N ILE A 21 -3.43 -7.38 2.22
CA ILE A 21 -4.60 -8.11 2.73
C ILE A 21 -4.74 -9.47 2.03
N GLY A 22 -4.59 -9.53 0.71
CA GLY A 22 -4.72 -10.77 -0.05
C GLY A 22 -3.67 -11.82 0.34
N VAL A 23 -2.40 -11.39 0.45
CA VAL A 23 -1.32 -12.25 0.95
C VAL A 23 -1.55 -12.63 2.40
N GLY A 24 -2.00 -11.69 3.24
CA GLY A 24 -2.33 -11.94 4.64
C GLY A 24 -3.38 -13.02 4.82
N PHE A 25 -4.44 -13.01 4.01
CA PHE A 25 -5.52 -14.01 4.12
C PHE A 25 -5.02 -15.44 3.93
N ILE A 26 -3.96 -15.65 3.14
CA ILE A 26 -3.29 -16.95 3.00
C ILE A 26 -2.59 -17.34 4.32
N PHE A 27 -1.95 -16.38 4.99
CA PHE A 27 -1.25 -16.60 6.26
C PHE A 27 -2.18 -16.69 7.48
N LEU A 28 -3.45 -16.28 7.35
CA LEU A 28 -4.44 -16.32 8.44
C LEU A 28 -4.69 -17.75 8.95
N GLN A 29 -4.55 -18.75 8.06
CA GLN A 29 -4.63 -20.17 8.42
C GLN A 29 -3.45 -20.62 9.30
N THR A 30 -2.31 -19.93 9.23
CA THR A 30 -1.09 -20.27 9.98
C THR A 30 -1.01 -19.49 11.29
N SER A 31 -1.19 -18.17 11.25
CA SER A 31 -1.11 -17.29 12.43
C SER A 31 -1.64 -15.90 12.14
N ALA A 32 -2.50 -15.39 13.02
CA ALA A 32 -3.04 -14.02 12.94
C ALA A 32 -1.94 -12.93 12.97
N LEU A 33 -0.80 -13.19 13.63
CA LEU A 33 0.34 -12.26 13.63
C LEU A 33 0.98 -12.08 12.25
N LEU A 34 1.06 -13.15 11.44
CA LEU A 34 1.59 -13.08 10.08
C LEU A 34 0.64 -12.34 9.13
N PHE A 35 -0.68 -12.50 9.35
CA PHE A 35 -1.69 -11.70 8.67
C PHE A 35 -1.45 -10.20 8.90
N VAL A 36 -1.34 -9.78 10.17
CA VAL A 36 -1.09 -8.38 10.54
C VAL A 36 0.25 -7.88 9.98
N ALA A 37 1.31 -8.71 10.06
CA ALA A 37 2.61 -8.36 9.50
C ALA A 37 2.55 -8.07 7.99
N SER A 38 1.83 -8.89 7.21
CA SER A 38 1.71 -8.67 5.76
C SER A 38 0.93 -7.40 5.41
N ILE A 39 -0.09 -7.04 6.20
CA ILE A 39 -0.84 -5.80 6.03
C ILE A 39 0.04 -4.59 6.35
N LEU A 40 0.78 -4.65 7.47
CA LEU A 40 1.71 -3.59 7.86
C LEU A 40 2.82 -3.40 6.80
N ILE A 41 3.33 -4.49 6.22
CA ILE A 41 4.31 -4.43 5.13
C ILE A 41 3.70 -3.82 3.87
N GLY A 42 2.52 -4.27 3.44
CA GLY A 42 1.84 -3.76 2.24
C GLY A 42 1.45 -2.28 2.35
N LEU A 43 1.02 -1.85 3.53
CA LEU A 43 0.67 -0.46 3.82
C LEU A 43 1.94 0.42 3.95
N GLY A 44 2.97 -0.09 4.64
CA GLY A 44 4.27 0.57 4.76
C GLY A 44 4.94 0.82 3.41
N LEU A 45 4.98 -0.20 2.54
CA LEU A 45 5.47 -0.06 1.16
C LEU A 45 4.64 0.93 0.35
N GLY A 46 3.31 0.87 0.45
CA GLY A 46 2.39 1.80 -0.23
C GLY A 46 2.65 3.27 0.12
N LEU A 47 2.88 3.56 1.39
CA LEU A 47 3.20 4.91 1.87
C LEU A 47 4.57 5.38 1.40
N VAL A 48 5.60 4.53 1.47
CA VAL A 48 6.96 4.86 1.01
C VAL A 48 6.96 5.16 -0.49
N ILE A 49 6.35 4.29 -1.30
CA ILE A 49 6.25 4.47 -2.76
C ILE A 49 5.48 5.75 -3.08
N THR A 50 4.37 6.00 -2.39
CA THR A 50 3.57 7.21 -2.61
C THR A 50 4.32 8.47 -2.23
N SER A 51 5.06 8.46 -1.13
CA SER A 51 5.91 9.58 -0.71
C SER A 51 6.97 9.89 -1.77
N ILE A 52 7.66 8.87 -2.30
CA ILE A 52 8.66 9.03 -3.37
C ILE A 52 8.01 9.59 -4.64
N ILE A 53 6.86 9.06 -5.07
CA ILE A 53 6.13 9.53 -6.26
C ILE A 53 5.65 10.98 -6.08
N SER A 54 5.20 11.34 -4.89
CA SER A 54 4.75 12.69 -4.56
C SER A 54 5.91 13.69 -4.58
N ASN A 55 7.05 13.31 -4.01
CA ASN A 55 8.24 14.16 -3.92
C ASN A 55 8.87 14.43 -5.31
N LYS A 56 8.97 13.40 -6.15
CA LYS A 56 9.53 13.51 -7.52
C LYS A 56 8.68 14.34 -8.50
N LYS A 57 7.55 14.87 -8.04
CA LYS A 57 6.58 15.61 -8.84
C LYS A 57 6.38 17.04 -8.33
N GLY A 58 7.20 17.45 -7.35
CA GLY A 58 7.34 18.82 -6.84
C GLY A 58 8.55 19.59 -7.39
N GLU A 59 9.42 18.94 -8.17
CA GLU A 59 10.42 19.58 -9.04
C GLU A 59 9.86 19.84 -10.45
#